data_AF-A0A7C7M7B5-F1
#
_entry.id   AF-A0A7C7M7B5-F1
#
_cell.length_a   1.000
_cell.length_b   1.000
_cell.length_c   1.000
_cell.angle_alpha   90.00
_cell.angle_beta   90.00
_cell.angle_gamma   90.00
#
_symmetry.space_group_name_H-M   'P 1'
#
loop_
_entity.id
_entity.type
_entity.pdbx_description
1 polymer ?
#
loop_
_entity_poly.entity_id
_entity_poly.type
_entity_poly.pdbx_seq_one_letter_code
_entity_poly.pdbx_strand_id
1 'polypeptide(L)'
;MDLNRVFDLLSEPRAIRRVFTADRMDVDVWCEVTGWSQDGPCPAYAALSEDSGEGTVLLIYGGDDGIRLRPEGSTGDWDLASGDQWGEPCLMLGNDAPVEQ
;
A
#
# COMPACT_ATOMS: atom_id res chain seq x y z
N MET A 1 3.69 9.58 22.56
CA MET A 1 2.32 9.80 22.07
C MET A 1 2.22 8.97 20.82
N ASP A 2 1.71 7.75 20.94
CA ASP A 2 1.49 6.88 19.79
C ASP A 2 0.25 7.36 19.07
N LEU A 3 0.45 7.84 17.84
CA LEU A 3 -0.63 8.30 16.98
C LEU A 3 -1.21 7.08 16.28
N ASN A 4 -2.19 6.43 16.91
CA ASN A 4 -2.99 5.41 16.24
C ASN A 4 -3.91 6.13 15.22
N ARG A 5 -3.68 5.89 13.92
CA ARG A 5 -4.63 6.30 12.88
C ARG A 5 -5.70 5.23 12.77
N VAL A 6 -6.96 5.64 12.92
CA VAL A 6 -8.14 4.79 12.70
C VAL A 6 -8.77 5.24 11.38
N PHE A 7 -9.05 4.27 10.51
CA PHE A 7 -9.67 4.49 9.21
C PHE A 7 -11.04 3.83 9.19
N ASP A 8 -12.06 4.61 8.82
CA ASP A 8 -13.42 4.09 8.62
C ASP A 8 -13.57 3.67 7.16
N LEU A 9 -13.65 2.35 6.92
CA LEU A 9 -13.75 1.79 5.59
C LEU A 9 -15.17 1.99 5.03
N LEU A 10 -15.22 2.53 3.81
CA LEU A 10 -16.43 2.80 3.04
C LEU A 10 -16.74 1.69 2.01
N SER A 11 -15.80 0.76 1.79
CA SER A 11 -15.97 -0.39 0.91
C SER A 11 -15.38 -1.66 1.50
N GLU A 12 -15.81 -2.82 0.99
CA GLU A 12 -15.13 -4.07 1.31
C GLU A 12 -13.68 -4.05 0.81
N PRO A 13 -12.71 -4.51 1.63
CA PRO A 13 -11.32 -4.63 1.21
C PRO A 13 -11.16 -5.65 0.09
N ARG A 14 -10.46 -5.27 -0.97
CA ARG A 14 -10.07 -6.18 -2.05
C ARG A 14 -8.57 -6.39 -2.04
N ALA A 15 -8.15 -7.65 -2.15
CA ALA A 15 -6.73 -7.96 -2.30
C ALA A 15 -6.22 -7.39 -3.62
N ILE A 16 -5.02 -6.79 -3.59
CA ILE A 16 -4.34 -6.22 -4.75
C ILE A 16 -2.89 -6.70 -4.82
N ARG A 17 -2.34 -6.71 -6.03
CA ARG A 17 -0.94 -7.03 -6.33
C ARG A 17 -0.16 -5.84 -6.85
N ARG A 18 -0.84 -4.86 -7.46
CA ARG A 18 -0.19 -3.64 -7.97
C ARG A 18 -1.01 -2.39 -7.69
N VAL A 19 -0.30 -1.28 -7.59
CA VAL A 19 -0.84 0.06 -7.42
C VAL A 19 -0.02 1.03 -8.25
N PHE A 20 -0.69 1.97 -8.90
CA PHE A 20 -0.04 3.07 -9.59
C PHE A 20 0.22 4.20 -8.59
N THR A 21 1.47 4.48 -8.29
CA THR A 21 1.88 5.44 -7.25
C THR A 21 3.32 5.93 -7.49
N ALA A 22 3.72 6.96 -6.75
CA ALA A 22 5.07 7.48 -6.80
C ALA A 22 6.08 6.46 -6.24
N ASP A 23 7.16 6.23 -6.97
CA ASP A 23 8.30 5.49 -6.47
C ASP A 23 9.14 6.32 -5.47
N ARG A 24 10.28 5.77 -5.03
CA ARG A 24 11.21 6.48 -4.13
C ARG A 24 11.77 7.78 -4.71
N MET A 25 11.72 7.95 -6.03
CA MET A 25 12.22 9.13 -6.75
C MET A 25 11.10 10.11 -7.09
N ASP A 26 9.89 9.92 -6.52
CA ASP A 26 8.70 10.73 -6.76
C ASP A 26 8.21 10.67 -8.22
N VAL A 27 8.44 9.53 -8.87
CA VAL A 27 7.98 9.25 -10.25
C VAL A 27 6.79 8.31 -10.21
N ASP A 28 5.69 8.72 -10.82
CA ASP A 28 4.49 7.89 -10.94
C ASP A 28 4.75 6.66 -11.84
N VAL A 29 4.69 5.48 -11.22
CA VAL A 29 4.91 4.20 -11.88
C VAL A 29 3.99 3.12 -11.34
N TRP A 30 3.88 2.01 -12.06
CA TRP A 30 3.32 0.80 -11.50
C TRP A 30 4.28 0.21 -10.48
N CYS A 31 3.79 0.00 -9.27
CA CYS A 31 4.48 -0.71 -8.21
C CYS A 31 3.76 -2.02 -7.91
N GLU A 32 4.53 -3.09 -7.72
CA GLU A 32 4.03 -4.27 -7.04
C GLU A 32 3.92 -3.97 -5.54
N VAL A 33 2.92 -4.53 -4.88
CA VAL A 33 2.64 -4.30 -3.46
C VAL A 33 2.32 -5.60 -2.73
N THR A 34 2.82 -5.73 -1.51
CA THR A 34 2.48 -6.81 -0.57
C THR A 34 2.30 -6.20 0.82
N GLY A 35 1.43 -6.78 1.64
CA GLY A 35 1.43 -6.51 3.07
C GLY A 35 2.65 -7.12 3.75
N TRP A 36 3.02 -6.60 4.91
CA TRP A 36 4.06 -7.17 5.75
C TRP A 36 3.54 -7.44 7.16
N SER A 37 3.92 -8.59 7.70
CA SER A 37 3.59 -9.02 9.05
C SER A 37 4.82 -9.64 9.70
N GLN A 38 4.71 -9.98 10.98
CA GLN A 38 5.77 -10.69 11.72
C GLN A 38 6.12 -12.04 11.10
N ASP A 39 5.17 -12.69 10.41
CA ASP A 39 5.37 -13.96 9.70
C ASP A 39 5.89 -13.76 8.26
N GLY A 40 6.11 -12.52 7.84
CA GLY A 40 6.62 -12.13 6.52
C GLY A 40 5.56 -11.54 5.58
N PRO A 41 5.76 -11.66 4.25
CA PRO A 41 4.86 -11.09 3.26
C PRO A 41 3.45 -11.69 3.37
N CYS A 42 2.44 -10.84 3.33
CA CYS A 42 1.02 -11.19 3.34
C CYS A 42 0.26 -10.36 2.28
N PRO A 43 -1.03 -10.63 1.99
CA PRO A 43 -1.76 -9.85 1.01
C PRO A 43 -1.83 -8.35 1.38
N ALA A 44 -1.72 -7.50 0.35
CA ALA A 44 -2.10 -6.10 0.45
C ALA A 44 -3.57 -5.93 0.03
N TYR A 45 -4.24 -4.94 0.62
CA TYR A 45 -5.64 -4.65 0.39
C TYR A 45 -5.83 -3.21 -0.03
N ALA A 46 -6.80 -2.98 -0.90
CA ALA A 46 -7.32 -1.67 -1.23
C ALA A 46 -8.77 -1.55 -0.75
N ALA A 47 -9.10 -0.45 -0.08
CA ALA A 47 -10.46 -0.13 0.34
C ALA A 47 -10.67 1.38 0.27
N LEU A 48 -11.90 1.81 -0.01
CA LEU A 48 -12.25 3.22 0.15
C LEU A 48 -12.32 3.54 1.64
N SER A 49 -11.79 4.70 2.04
CA SER A 49 -11.84 5.21 3.41
C SER A 49 -12.27 6.67 3.40
N GLU A 50 -12.91 7.12 4.47
CA GLU A 50 -13.09 8.55 4.73
C GLU A 50 -11.77 9.15 5.21
N ASP A 51 -11.40 10.32 4.69
CA ASP A 51 -10.34 11.17 5.27
C ASP A 51 -10.99 12.44 5.86
N SER A 52 -10.55 12.80 7.06
CA SER A 52 -11.20 13.71 8.02
C SER A 52 -11.40 15.18 7.58
N GLY A 53 -11.16 15.51 6.31
CA GLY A 53 -11.22 16.88 5.79
C GLY A 53 -11.92 17.08 4.44
N GLU A 54 -11.69 16.24 3.43
CA GLU A 54 -12.05 16.59 2.04
C GLU A 54 -12.63 15.47 1.16
N GLY A 55 -12.79 14.23 1.65
CA GLY A 55 -13.54 13.21 0.90
C GLY A 55 -13.09 11.77 1.09
N THR A 56 -13.49 10.94 0.12
CA THR A 56 -13.16 9.51 0.05
C THR A 56 -11.82 9.30 -0.62
N VAL A 57 -10.91 8.56 0.03
CA VAL A 57 -9.59 8.16 -0.48
C VAL A 57 -9.54 6.67 -0.73
N LEU A 58 -8.61 6.22 -1.58
CA LEU A 58 -8.26 4.81 -1.67
C LEU A 58 -7.14 4.51 -0.67
N LEU A 59 -7.47 3.76 0.38
CA LEU A 59 -6.52 3.26 1.37
C LEU A 59 -5.92 1.95 0.89
N ILE A 60 -4.59 1.91 0.79
CA ILE A 60 -3.81 0.70 0.58
C ILE A 60 -3.14 0.32 1.89
N TYR A 61 -3.43 -0.88 2.39
CA TYR A 61 -2.89 -1.36 3.65
C TYR A 61 -2.56 -2.85 3.57
N GLY A 62 -1.82 -3.36 4.56
CA GLY A 62 -1.32 -4.72 4.61
C GLY A 62 -1.44 -5.31 6.00
N GLY A 63 -0.49 -6.18 6.34
CA GLY A 63 -0.37 -6.73 7.69
C GLY A 63 0.02 -5.68 8.73
N ASP A 64 0.25 -6.14 9.95
CA ASP A 64 0.48 -5.29 11.12
C ASP A 64 1.74 -4.40 11.00
N ASP A 65 2.67 -4.75 10.12
CA ASP A 65 3.91 -3.99 9.87
C ASP A 65 3.82 -3.11 8.61
N GLY A 66 2.61 -2.95 8.04
CA GLY A 66 2.34 -2.10 6.89
C GLY A 66 2.42 -2.83 5.55
N ILE A 67 2.89 -2.13 4.53
CA ILE A 67 3.05 -2.64 3.16
C ILE A 67 4.49 -2.48 2.69
N ARG A 68 4.91 -3.33 1.75
CA ARG A 68 6.10 -3.15 0.94
C ARG A 68 5.75 -2.93 -0.52
N LEU A 69 6.54 -2.08 -1.16
CA LEU A 69 6.44 -1.72 -2.56
C LEU A 69 7.77 -1.96 -3.27
N ARG A 70 7.67 -2.24 -4.57
CA ARG A 70 8.80 -2.29 -5.49
C ARG A 70 8.33 -1.95 -6.91
N PRO A 71 9.19 -1.43 -7.80
CA PRO A 71 8.78 -1.14 -9.17
C PRO A 71 8.31 -2.40 -9.89
N GLU A 72 7.33 -2.28 -10.78
CA GLU A 72 6.87 -3.39 -11.61
C GLU A 72 8.05 -4.03 -12.37
N GLY A 73 8.10 -5.37 -12.41
CA GLY A 73 9.16 -6.12 -13.08
C GLY A 73 10.43 -6.30 -12.25
N SER A 74 10.45 -5.87 -10.99
CA SER A 74 11.53 -6.16 -10.05
C SER A 74 11.75 -7.66 -9.90
N THR A 75 13.00 -8.10 -9.98
CA THR A 75 13.37 -9.52 -9.82
C THR A 75 13.81 -9.81 -8.39
N GLY A 76 13.40 -10.96 -7.86
CA GLY A 76 13.78 -11.42 -6.52
C GLY A 76 12.60 -11.52 -5.57
N ASP A 77 12.83 -12.08 -4.39
CA ASP A 77 11.81 -12.21 -3.36
C ASP A 77 11.61 -10.89 -2.61
N TRP A 78 10.49 -10.78 -1.89
CA TRP A 78 10.30 -9.68 -0.95
C TRP A 78 11.29 -9.78 0.20
N ASP A 79 12.13 -8.77 0.37
CA ASP A 79 13.22 -8.75 1.34
C ASP A 79 13.38 -7.36 1.94
N LEU A 80 13.39 -7.29 3.27
CA LEU A 80 13.60 -6.07 4.04
C LEU A 80 14.97 -5.43 3.76
N ALA A 81 15.99 -6.23 3.41
CA ALA A 81 17.33 -5.77 3.12
C ALA A 81 17.50 -5.25 1.67
N SER A 82 16.52 -5.45 0.79
CA SER A 82 16.59 -5.01 -0.61
C SER A 82 16.44 -3.49 -0.72
N GLY A 83 17.46 -2.83 -1.30
CA GLY A 83 17.45 -1.39 -1.54
C GLY A 83 16.43 -0.93 -2.59
N ASP A 84 16.00 -1.83 -3.48
CA ASP A 84 15.01 -1.55 -4.53
C ASP A 84 13.56 -1.73 -4.04
N GLN A 85 13.38 -2.06 -2.76
CA GLN A 85 12.08 -2.24 -2.13
C GLN A 85 11.96 -1.28 -0.95
N TRP A 86 10.76 -0.73 -0.74
CA TRP A 86 10.49 0.18 0.37
C TRP A 86 9.25 -0.23 1.13
N GLY A 87 9.13 0.28 2.35
CA GLY A 87 7.99 0.03 3.21
C GLY A 87 7.26 1.33 3.48
N GLU A 88 5.95 1.26 3.49
CA GLU A 88 5.05 2.33 3.90
C GLU A 88 4.06 1.78 4.93
N PRO A 89 3.63 2.57 5.93
CA PRO A 89 2.60 2.10 6.87
C PRO A 89 1.28 1.80 6.16
N CYS A 90 0.91 2.67 5.22
CA CYS A 90 -0.20 2.55 4.29
C CYS A 90 -0.03 3.63 3.20
N LEU A 91 -0.72 3.48 2.06
CA LEU A 91 -0.86 4.57 1.10
C LEU A 91 -2.28 5.13 1.15
N MET A 92 -2.40 6.44 1.07
CA MET A 92 -3.67 7.14 0.88
C MET A 92 -3.59 7.82 -0.47
N LEU A 93 -4.33 7.28 -1.44
CA LEU A 93 -4.32 7.76 -2.81
C LEU A 93 -5.69 8.37 -3.16
N GLY A 94 -5.75 9.08 -4.29
CA GLY A 94 -7.03 9.46 -4.90
C GLY A 94 -7.93 8.23 -5.07
N ASN A 95 -9.25 8.39 -4.91
CA ASN A 95 -10.20 7.26 -5.01
C ASN A 95 -10.21 6.58 -6.39
N ASP A 96 -9.69 7.25 -7.41
CA ASP A 96 -9.55 6.82 -8.79
C ASP A 96 -8.17 6.23 -9.10
N ALA A 97 -7.29 6.13 -8.09
CA ALA A 97 -5.96 5.56 -8.24
C ALA A 97 -6.03 4.12 -8.79
N PRO A 98 -5.33 3.83 -9.90
CA PRO A 98 -5.32 2.51 -10.49
C PRO A 98 -4.71 1.45 -9.55
N VAL A 99 -5.41 0.32 -9.41
CA VAL A 99 -4.92 -0.88 -8.71
C VAL A 99 -5.28 -2.14 -9.48
N GLU A 100 -4.44 -3.17 -9.38
CA GLU A 100 -4.65 -4.48 -10.01
C GLU A 100 -4.68 -5.62 -8.99
N GLN A 101 -5.51 -6.63 -9.25
CA GLN A 101 -5.72 -7.78 -8.35
C GLN A 101 -4.78 -8.94 -8.58
#